data_AF-A0A0N4Y780-F1
#
_entry.id   AF-A0A0N4Y780-F1
#
_cell.length_a   1.000
_cell.length_b   1.000
_cell.length_c   1.000
_cell.angle_alpha   90.00
_cell.angle_beta   90.00
_cell.angle_gamma   90.00
#
_symmetry.space_group_name_H-M   'P 1'
#
loop_
_entity.id
_entity.type
_entity.pdbx_description
1 polymer ?
#
loop_
_entity_poly.entity_id
_entity_poly.type
_entity_poly.pdbx_seq_one_letter_code
_entity_poly.pdbx_strand_id
1 'polypeptide(L)'
;MQFLSRYFSRAGGVSENPGDTRYGDIHFYNEFIDLWKDGSYSTPRCASEYGVQSLPFGSTMRKHINASEWFYSSRQMANRQHHPGGLVTNLIMVFSHFPIPFQCSQKQGDARGVQNCEYVKTADFIDRFAYFSQAHQATTYKVQTEHYRRYRNLLAPSGEGNTMCALYWQLNDVWAAPTWSSIDIDLNWKMAHYEARRFMAPVIVVLYSVKDDIAVTVVNDLTSKIKKATLQVDMFAWTNGFQPIYTERKLIDAIDSLSAEAVDFNVLGEVSITRVEKVNDLTYSLTVNATSLSPYTWISVSKPFLGWFSDNAFTMTEPEKSVTLHLRKPVELTDKDFGVCNLRNCGVH
;
A
#
# COMPACT_ATOMS: atom_id res chain seq x y z
N MET A 1 -12.60 -3.14 32.32
CA MET A 1 -11.88 -3.95 33.34
C MET A 1 -12.57 -5.27 33.71
N GLN A 2 -13.91 -5.37 33.80
CA GLN A 2 -14.58 -6.62 34.21
C GLN A 2 -14.52 -7.79 33.20
N PHE A 3 -14.37 -7.53 31.88
CA PHE A 3 -14.30 -8.59 30.87
C PHE A 3 -12.96 -9.36 30.85
N LEU A 4 -11.83 -8.66 30.99
CA LEU A 4 -10.50 -9.28 31.04
C LEU A 4 -10.34 -10.20 32.27
N SER A 5 -10.87 -9.79 33.43
CA SER A 5 -10.81 -10.57 34.68
C SER A 5 -11.53 -11.93 34.62
N ARG A 6 -12.64 -12.04 33.89
CA ARG A 6 -13.38 -13.31 33.75
C ARG A 6 -12.70 -14.32 32.83
N TYR A 7 -11.97 -13.86 31.81
CA TYR A 7 -11.23 -14.74 30.90
C TYR A 7 -9.95 -15.24 31.58
N PHE A 8 -9.24 -14.33 32.24
CA PHE A 8 -7.97 -14.62 32.92
C PHE A 8 -8.10 -15.65 34.06
N SER A 9 -9.21 -15.59 34.82
CA SER A 9 -9.48 -16.52 35.91
C SER A 9 -9.85 -17.94 35.44
N ARG A 10 -10.38 -18.10 34.22
CA ARG A 10 -10.71 -19.43 33.65
C ARG A 10 -9.49 -20.10 32.98
N ALA A 11 -8.55 -19.33 32.48
CA ALA A 11 -7.36 -19.82 31.78
C ALA A 11 -6.15 -20.13 32.70
N GLY A 12 -6.30 -20.03 34.04
CA GLY A 12 -5.20 -20.33 34.96
C GLY A 12 -4.08 -19.29 35.00
N GLY A 13 -4.30 -18.07 34.47
CA GLY A 13 -3.38 -16.94 34.54
C GLY A 13 -2.40 -16.79 33.36
N VAL A 14 -2.39 -17.71 32.40
CA VAL A 14 -1.63 -17.60 31.14
C VAL A 14 -2.56 -17.94 29.99
N SER A 15 -2.62 -17.09 28.96
CA SER A 15 -3.47 -17.34 27.78
C SER A 15 -2.94 -18.51 26.96
N GLU A 16 -3.83 -19.36 26.44
CA GLU A 16 -3.47 -20.41 25.46
C GLU A 16 -2.99 -19.82 24.13
N ASN A 17 -3.50 -18.63 23.77
CA ASN A 17 -3.05 -17.86 22.60
C ASN A 17 -2.83 -16.39 23.00
N PRO A 18 -1.61 -16.02 23.44
CA PRO A 18 -1.30 -14.64 23.82
C PRO A 18 -1.38 -13.64 22.66
N GLY A 19 -1.21 -14.10 21.40
CA GLY A 19 -1.26 -13.26 20.20
C GLY A 19 -2.63 -13.15 19.54
N ASP A 20 -3.72 -13.50 20.25
CA ASP A 20 -5.08 -13.41 19.72
C ASP A 20 -5.49 -11.94 19.54
N THR A 21 -5.74 -11.54 18.30
CA THR A 21 -6.12 -10.17 17.92
C THR A 21 -7.38 -9.65 18.62
N ARG A 22 -8.25 -10.54 19.11
CA ARG A 22 -9.53 -10.18 19.74
C ARG A 22 -9.37 -9.73 21.20
N TYR A 23 -8.22 -10.00 21.82
CA TYR A 23 -7.92 -9.74 23.23
C TYR A 23 -6.56 -9.07 23.40
N GLY A 24 -6.36 -8.33 24.51
CA GLY A 24 -5.05 -7.79 24.87
C GLY A 24 -4.38 -6.96 23.78
N ASP A 25 -3.11 -7.22 23.55
CA ASP A 25 -2.25 -6.59 22.55
C ASP A 25 -1.48 -7.65 21.76
N ILE A 26 -0.97 -7.27 20.59
CA ILE A 26 -0.13 -8.14 19.75
C ILE A 26 1.17 -7.45 19.36
N HIS A 27 2.15 -8.29 19.03
CA HIS A 27 3.39 -7.89 18.37
C HIS A 27 3.37 -8.44 16.94
N PHE A 28 3.47 -7.57 15.93
CA PHE A 28 3.39 -7.97 14.51
C PHE A 28 4.69 -7.65 13.78
N TYR A 29 5.38 -8.70 13.32
CA TYR A 29 6.58 -8.59 12.49
C TYR A 29 6.48 -9.56 11.31
N ASN A 30 6.78 -9.08 10.11
CA ASN A 30 6.82 -9.92 8.91
C ASN A 30 7.88 -9.40 7.94
N GLU A 31 8.58 -10.29 7.25
CA GLU A 31 9.69 -9.96 6.34
C GLU A 31 9.58 -10.63 4.98
N PHE A 32 8.40 -11.18 4.68
CA PHE A 32 8.16 -12.02 3.50
C PHE A 32 6.87 -11.69 2.76
N ILE A 33 5.95 -10.95 3.39
CA ILE A 33 4.72 -10.49 2.76
C ILE A 33 4.87 -9.04 2.28
N ASP A 34 4.01 -8.65 1.34
CA ASP A 34 3.94 -7.27 0.87
C ASP A 34 3.32 -6.36 1.94
N LEU A 35 4.17 -5.63 2.65
CA LEU A 35 3.77 -4.71 3.71
C LEU A 35 3.25 -3.36 3.18
N TRP A 36 3.28 -3.12 1.87
CA TRP A 36 2.63 -1.95 1.29
C TRP A 36 1.15 -2.20 1.03
N LYS A 37 0.68 -3.43 1.25
CA LYS A 37 -0.74 -3.80 1.19
C LYS A 37 -1.39 -3.71 2.56
N ASP A 38 -2.45 -2.92 2.65
CA ASP A 38 -3.27 -2.78 3.86
C ASP A 38 -3.86 -4.11 4.34
N GLY A 39 -4.23 -5.02 3.42
CA GLY A 39 -4.76 -6.35 3.76
C GLY A 39 -3.74 -7.33 4.36
N SER A 40 -2.47 -6.95 4.46
CA SER A 40 -1.42 -7.78 5.06
C SER A 40 -1.43 -7.73 6.59
N TYR A 41 -2.13 -6.77 7.19
CA TYR A 41 -2.11 -6.52 8.63
C TYR A 41 -3.30 -7.16 9.34
N SER A 42 -3.01 -7.77 10.49
CA SER A 42 -4.03 -8.16 11.45
C SER A 42 -4.70 -6.94 12.07
N THR A 43 -5.92 -7.10 12.62
CA THR A 43 -6.67 -5.97 13.20
C THR A 43 -6.91 -6.18 14.70
N PRO A 44 -5.90 -5.93 15.57
CA PRO A 44 -5.97 -6.23 16.99
C PRO A 44 -6.72 -5.16 17.80
N ARG A 45 -6.93 -5.39 19.10
CA ARG A 45 -7.33 -4.33 20.04
C ARG A 45 -6.23 -3.28 20.27
N CYS A 46 -4.98 -3.71 20.25
CA CYS A 46 -3.80 -2.86 20.40
C CYS A 46 -2.62 -3.54 19.69
N ALA A 47 -1.93 -2.80 18.83
CA ALA A 47 -0.63 -3.20 18.29
C ALA A 47 0.46 -2.51 19.11
N SER A 48 0.96 -3.19 20.13
CA SER A 48 1.96 -2.66 21.06
C SER A 48 3.38 -2.73 20.51
N GLU A 49 3.61 -3.57 19.51
CA GLU A 49 4.84 -3.59 18.72
C GLU A 49 4.57 -3.95 17.26
N TYR A 50 5.24 -3.25 16.36
CA TYR A 50 5.36 -3.62 14.95
C TYR A 50 6.49 -2.85 14.29
N GLY A 51 7.18 -3.44 13.32
CA GLY A 51 8.08 -2.66 12.50
C GLY A 51 8.89 -3.47 11.49
N VAL A 52 9.69 -2.72 10.72
CA VAL A 52 10.69 -3.22 9.77
C VAL A 52 11.98 -2.43 9.92
N GLN A 53 13.10 -3.05 9.57
CA GLN A 53 14.40 -2.42 9.69
C GLN A 53 14.68 -1.39 8.58
N SER A 54 15.54 -0.44 8.89
CA SER A 54 16.20 0.43 7.92
C SER A 54 17.65 0.72 8.33
N LEU A 55 18.48 1.09 7.37
CA LEU A 55 19.86 1.50 7.64
C LEU A 55 19.89 3.00 8.04
N PRO A 56 20.68 3.38 9.06
CA PRO A 56 21.11 4.75 9.23
C PRO A 56 21.93 5.21 8.01
N PHE A 57 21.93 6.51 7.75
CA PHE A 57 22.73 7.07 6.65
C PHE A 57 24.24 6.99 6.93
N GLY A 58 25.03 7.13 5.86
CA GLY A 58 26.49 7.18 5.96
C GLY A 58 27.01 8.29 6.87
N SER A 59 26.27 9.40 7.03
CA SER A 59 26.59 10.47 7.99
C SER A 59 26.73 9.98 9.43
N THR A 60 25.98 8.95 9.80
CA THR A 60 25.98 8.32 11.13
C THR A 60 26.95 7.13 11.12
N MET A 61 26.74 6.20 10.18
CA MET A 61 27.48 4.93 10.16
C MET A 61 29.00 5.11 10.01
N ARG A 62 29.46 6.03 9.15
CA ARG A 62 30.90 6.21 8.86
C ARG A 62 31.71 6.73 10.04
N LYS A 63 31.07 7.21 11.12
CA LYS A 63 31.75 7.55 12.39
C LYS A 63 32.12 6.32 13.22
N HIS A 64 31.48 5.17 12.94
CA HIS A 64 31.55 3.97 13.77
C HIS A 64 32.09 2.74 13.04
N ILE A 65 32.49 2.90 11.78
CA ILE A 65 33.12 1.84 10.97
C ILE A 65 34.32 2.39 10.21
N ASN A 66 35.20 1.49 9.78
CA ASN A 66 36.31 1.86 8.89
C ASN A 66 35.78 2.31 7.53
N ALA A 67 36.38 3.34 6.93
CA ALA A 67 35.97 3.85 5.63
C ALA A 67 36.02 2.79 4.52
N SER A 68 36.98 1.86 4.58
CA SER A 68 37.09 0.72 3.65
C SER A 68 35.98 -0.32 3.81
N GLU A 69 35.23 -0.29 4.90
CA GLU A 69 34.13 -1.22 5.22
C GLU A 69 32.74 -0.61 4.96
N TRP A 70 32.66 0.59 4.38
CA TRP A 70 31.38 1.22 4.02
C TRP A 70 30.81 0.65 2.71
N PHE A 71 30.36 -0.60 2.79
CA PHE A 71 29.59 -1.29 1.75
C PHE A 71 28.70 -2.35 2.39
N TYR A 72 27.63 -2.77 1.71
CA TYR A 72 26.51 -3.48 2.33
C TYR A 72 26.89 -4.85 2.92
N SER A 73 27.72 -5.59 2.20
CA SER A 73 28.16 -6.94 2.57
C SER A 73 29.48 -6.96 3.36
N SER A 74 29.91 -5.83 3.92
CA SER A 74 31.17 -5.76 4.67
C SER A 74 31.10 -6.52 5.99
N ARG A 75 32.26 -6.89 6.53
CA ARG A 75 32.32 -7.62 7.80
C ARG A 75 31.81 -6.74 8.93
N GLN A 76 32.13 -5.45 8.91
CA GLN A 76 31.63 -4.53 9.94
C GLN A 76 30.13 -4.28 9.84
N MET A 77 29.55 -4.23 8.63
CA MET A 77 28.10 -4.15 8.47
C MET A 77 27.41 -5.44 8.93
N ALA A 78 27.95 -6.61 8.57
CA ALA A 78 27.43 -7.90 9.00
C ALA A 78 27.47 -8.08 10.52
N ASN A 79 28.58 -7.68 11.16
CA ASN A 79 28.71 -7.73 12.62
C ASN A 79 27.74 -6.78 13.35
N ARG A 80 27.29 -5.70 12.69
CA ARG A 80 26.32 -4.74 13.27
C ARG A 80 24.87 -5.14 13.03
N GLN A 81 24.61 -6.02 12.07
CA GLN A 81 23.29 -6.61 11.86
C GLN A 81 23.04 -7.71 12.88
N HIS A 82 22.20 -7.43 13.88
CA HIS A 82 21.87 -8.38 14.96
C HIS A 82 20.53 -9.09 14.76
N HIS A 83 19.82 -8.78 13.67
CA HIS A 83 18.63 -9.52 13.29
C HIS A 83 18.99 -10.71 12.39
N PRO A 84 18.66 -11.95 12.78
CA PRO A 84 18.92 -13.14 11.97
C PRO A 84 18.30 -13.01 10.58
N GLY A 85 19.13 -13.12 9.54
CA GLY A 85 18.68 -12.98 8.14
C GLY A 85 18.46 -11.54 7.67
N GLY A 86 18.61 -10.53 8.55
CA GLY A 86 18.29 -9.13 8.27
C GLY A 86 19.02 -8.51 7.08
N LEU A 87 20.24 -8.95 6.73
CA LEU A 87 20.90 -8.49 5.51
C LEU A 87 20.20 -8.96 4.23
N VAL A 88 19.61 -10.15 4.25
CA VAL A 88 18.95 -10.70 3.05
C VAL A 88 17.51 -10.22 3.00
N THR A 89 16.79 -10.26 4.12
CA THR A 89 15.38 -9.86 4.15
C THR A 89 15.20 -8.37 3.85
N ASN A 90 16.09 -7.49 4.33
CA ASN A 90 16.06 -6.07 3.95
C ASN A 90 16.25 -5.88 2.43
N LEU A 91 17.18 -6.59 1.78
CA LEU A 91 17.35 -6.49 0.32
C LEU A 91 16.06 -6.89 -0.41
N ILE A 92 15.47 -8.01 -0.01
CA ILE A 92 14.26 -8.55 -0.63
C ILE A 92 13.08 -7.57 -0.47
N MET A 93 12.83 -7.11 0.74
CA MET A 93 11.70 -6.24 1.08
C MET A 93 11.82 -4.84 0.47
N VAL A 94 13.04 -4.31 0.37
CA VAL A 94 13.26 -3.02 -0.30
C VAL A 94 13.09 -3.17 -1.81
N PHE A 95 13.74 -4.16 -2.42
CA PHE A 95 13.70 -4.32 -3.88
C PHE A 95 12.44 -5.02 -4.43
N SER A 96 11.48 -5.42 -3.59
CA SER A 96 10.13 -5.77 -4.03
C SER A 96 9.33 -4.55 -4.48
N HIS A 97 9.68 -3.34 -4.02
CA HIS A 97 8.98 -2.09 -4.35
C HIS A 97 9.85 -1.04 -5.03
N PHE A 98 11.17 -1.14 -4.92
CA PHE A 98 12.11 -0.21 -5.54
C PHE A 98 12.87 -0.86 -6.71
N PRO A 99 13.28 -0.08 -7.73
CA PRO A 99 14.05 -0.61 -8.84
C PRO A 99 15.38 -1.24 -8.39
N ILE A 100 15.59 -2.50 -8.78
CA ILE A 100 16.88 -3.17 -8.63
C ILE A 100 17.93 -2.40 -9.45
N PRO A 101 19.11 -2.07 -8.89
CA PRO A 101 20.18 -1.43 -9.64
C PRO A 101 20.55 -2.23 -10.89
N PHE A 102 20.74 -1.55 -12.02
CA PHE A 102 21.04 -2.21 -13.30
C PHE A 102 22.33 -3.04 -13.25
N GLN A 103 23.28 -2.65 -12.40
CA GLN A 103 24.52 -3.39 -12.15
C GLN A 103 24.27 -4.78 -11.54
N CYS A 104 23.11 -4.98 -10.91
CA CYS A 104 22.69 -6.23 -10.30
C CYS A 104 21.65 -7.00 -11.11
N SER A 105 20.85 -6.30 -11.93
CA SER A 105 19.78 -6.93 -12.73
C SER A 105 20.30 -7.90 -13.80
N GLN A 106 21.54 -7.75 -14.27
CA GLN A 106 22.12 -8.63 -15.29
C GLN A 106 22.46 -10.05 -14.80
N LYS A 107 22.46 -10.32 -13.48
CA LYS A 107 22.88 -11.62 -12.94
C LYS A 107 21.76 -12.46 -12.31
N GLN A 108 20.59 -11.89 -12.03
CA GLN A 108 19.37 -12.58 -11.59
C GLN A 108 18.28 -11.52 -11.45
N GLY A 109 17.22 -11.57 -12.26
CA GLY A 109 16.11 -10.59 -12.28
C GLY A 109 15.17 -10.64 -11.07
N ASP A 110 15.68 -11.09 -9.92
CA ASP A 110 14.96 -11.30 -8.67
C ASP A 110 15.74 -10.61 -7.53
N ALA A 111 15.04 -10.00 -6.58
CA ALA A 111 15.62 -9.38 -5.40
C ALA A 111 16.51 -10.37 -4.61
N ARG A 112 16.23 -11.69 -4.70
CA ARG A 112 17.07 -12.78 -4.15
C ARG A 112 18.42 -12.97 -4.84
N GLY A 113 18.72 -12.26 -5.92
CA GLY A 113 20.04 -12.29 -6.57
C GLY A 113 20.94 -11.12 -6.17
N VAL A 114 20.37 -10.08 -5.55
CA VAL A 114 21.07 -8.81 -5.30
C VAL A 114 22.24 -9.00 -4.34
N GLN A 115 22.13 -9.86 -3.33
CA GLN A 115 23.21 -10.10 -2.37
C GLN A 115 24.49 -10.68 -3.01
N ASN A 116 24.38 -11.31 -4.18
CA ASN A 116 25.52 -11.90 -4.91
C ASN A 116 26.11 -10.93 -5.96
N CYS A 117 25.56 -9.73 -6.10
CA CYS A 117 25.98 -8.73 -7.05
C CYS A 117 27.26 -8.02 -6.58
N GLU A 118 28.26 -7.82 -7.44
CA GLU A 118 29.50 -7.10 -7.07
C GLU A 118 29.22 -5.64 -6.65
N TYR A 119 28.18 -5.01 -7.19
CA TYR A 119 27.83 -3.63 -6.85
C TYR A 119 27.49 -3.46 -5.36
N VAL A 120 27.04 -4.50 -4.65
CA VAL A 120 26.77 -4.43 -3.20
C VAL A 120 28.01 -4.17 -2.35
N LYS A 121 29.20 -4.36 -2.93
CA LYS A 121 30.50 -4.09 -2.32
C LYS A 121 30.97 -2.63 -2.53
N THR A 122 30.09 -1.73 -2.95
CA THR A 122 30.41 -0.32 -3.19
C THR A 122 29.74 0.61 -2.19
N ALA A 123 30.37 1.75 -1.93
CA ALA A 123 29.80 2.83 -1.13
C ALA A 123 28.50 3.39 -1.75
N ASP A 124 28.48 3.54 -3.08
CA ASP A 124 27.31 4.03 -3.81
C ASP A 124 26.08 3.15 -3.61
N PHE A 125 26.27 1.82 -3.61
CA PHE A 125 25.18 0.90 -3.35
C PHE A 125 24.63 1.08 -1.93
N ILE A 126 25.47 1.08 -0.89
CA ILE A 126 24.98 1.17 0.49
C ILE A 126 24.36 2.53 0.80
N ASP A 127 24.89 3.63 0.23
CA ASP A 127 24.30 4.97 0.39
C ASP A 127 22.91 5.03 -0.26
N ARG A 128 22.76 4.48 -1.47
CA ARG A 128 21.46 4.36 -2.15
C ARG A 128 20.51 3.41 -1.41
N PHE A 129 21.03 2.30 -0.89
CA PHE A 129 20.25 1.33 -0.15
C PHE A 129 19.74 1.91 1.18
N ALA A 130 20.54 2.71 1.89
CA ALA A 130 20.09 3.39 3.10
C ALA A 130 18.86 4.27 2.82
N TYR A 131 18.88 5.04 1.72
CA TYR A 131 17.73 5.84 1.27
C TYR A 131 16.49 4.97 1.00
N PHE A 132 16.62 3.91 0.19
CA PHE A 132 15.47 3.05 -0.13
C PHE A 132 14.96 2.26 1.08
N SER A 133 15.85 1.81 1.98
CA SER A 133 15.45 1.12 3.21
C SER A 133 14.66 2.03 4.15
N GLN A 134 15.06 3.30 4.29
CA GLN A 134 14.28 4.25 5.08
C GLN A 134 12.95 4.62 4.41
N ALA A 135 12.90 4.72 3.08
CA ALA A 135 11.67 4.94 2.34
C ALA A 135 10.70 3.75 2.49
N HIS A 136 11.20 2.51 2.37
CA HIS A 136 10.44 1.29 2.62
C HIS A 136 9.88 1.25 4.04
N GLN A 137 10.71 1.54 5.05
CA GLN A 137 10.28 1.59 6.46
C GLN A 137 9.21 2.67 6.68
N ALA A 138 9.41 3.86 6.13
CA ALA A 138 8.48 4.97 6.28
C ALA A 138 7.11 4.66 5.65
N THR A 139 7.09 4.10 4.43
CA THR A 139 5.85 3.66 3.78
C THR A 139 5.17 2.54 4.56
N THR A 140 5.93 1.54 5.01
CA THR A 140 5.39 0.43 5.81
C THR A 140 4.75 0.92 7.10
N TYR A 141 5.43 1.81 7.84
CA TYR A 141 4.89 2.37 9.09
C TYR A 141 3.65 3.20 8.84
N LYS A 142 3.62 3.96 7.74
CA LYS A 142 2.44 4.71 7.32
C LYS A 142 1.27 3.75 7.08
N VAL A 143 1.41 2.78 6.17
CA VAL A 143 0.32 1.85 5.82
C VAL A 143 -0.19 1.10 7.06
N GLN A 144 0.73 0.54 7.86
CA GLN A 144 0.37 -0.24 9.05
C GLN A 144 -0.30 0.62 10.14
N THR A 145 0.23 1.81 10.41
CA THR A 145 -0.34 2.69 11.44
C THR A 145 -1.69 3.26 11.01
N GLU A 146 -1.82 3.67 9.74
CA GLU A 146 -3.09 4.13 9.17
C GLU A 146 -4.15 3.02 9.20
N HIS A 147 -3.77 1.76 8.92
CA HIS A 147 -4.62 0.58 9.08
C HIS A 147 -5.15 0.45 10.52
N TYR A 148 -4.28 0.53 11.53
CA TYR A 148 -4.73 0.44 12.91
C TYR A 148 -5.66 1.60 13.29
N ARG A 149 -5.33 2.83 12.86
CA ARG A 149 -6.11 4.02 13.20
C ARG A 149 -7.51 4.01 12.56
N ARG A 150 -7.68 3.47 11.35
CA ARG A 150 -9.01 3.36 10.70
C ARG A 150 -9.93 2.34 11.40
N TYR A 151 -9.39 1.38 12.15
CA TYR A 151 -10.18 0.35 12.84
C TYR A 151 -10.56 0.69 14.28
N ARG A 152 -10.29 1.91 14.76
CA ARG A 152 -10.53 2.30 16.16
C ARG A 152 -11.96 2.14 16.67
N ASN A 153 -12.95 2.33 15.81
CA ASN A 153 -14.38 2.26 16.13
C ASN A 153 -15.13 1.28 15.19
N LEU A 154 -14.38 0.39 14.54
CA LEU A 154 -14.94 -0.64 13.65
C LEU A 154 -14.68 -2.01 14.26
N LEU A 155 -15.74 -2.81 14.42
CA LEU A 155 -15.67 -4.19 14.87
C LEU A 155 -16.12 -5.10 13.73
N ALA A 156 -15.19 -5.91 13.21
CA ALA A 156 -15.50 -6.89 12.18
C ALA A 156 -16.32 -8.06 12.75
N PRO A 157 -17.10 -8.79 11.92
CA PRO A 157 -17.81 -9.99 12.34
C PRO A 157 -16.91 -11.09 12.94
N SER A 158 -15.62 -11.11 12.59
CA SER A 158 -14.60 -11.99 13.19
C SER A 158 -14.33 -11.69 14.67
N GLY A 159 -14.78 -10.53 15.16
CA GLY A 159 -14.50 -10.00 16.48
C GLY A 159 -13.25 -9.11 16.54
N GLU A 160 -12.55 -8.93 15.43
CA GLU A 160 -11.36 -8.07 15.30
C GLU A 160 -11.72 -6.59 15.09
N GLY A 161 -10.80 -5.68 15.38
CA GLY A 161 -11.07 -4.23 15.32
C GLY A 161 -11.16 -3.56 16.69
N ASN A 162 -11.81 -2.42 16.76
CA ASN A 162 -11.73 -1.48 17.88
C ASN A 162 -10.28 -1.26 18.32
N THR A 163 -9.41 -1.01 17.35
CA THR A 163 -7.97 -0.87 17.56
C THR A 163 -7.66 0.48 18.21
N MET A 164 -7.24 0.47 19.48
CA MET A 164 -7.06 1.67 20.29
C MET A 164 -5.60 1.98 20.61
N CYS A 165 -4.65 1.27 19.98
CA CYS A 165 -3.22 1.52 20.17
C CYS A 165 -2.42 1.09 18.94
N ALA A 166 -1.39 1.87 18.62
CA ALA A 166 -0.42 1.63 17.55
C ALA A 166 0.94 2.18 17.99
N LEU A 167 1.79 1.30 18.51
CA LEU A 167 3.13 1.62 19.00
C LEU A 167 4.15 0.90 18.11
N TYR A 168 4.74 1.61 17.15
CA TYR A 168 5.77 1.00 16.31
C TYR A 168 7.04 0.74 17.12
N TRP A 169 7.65 -0.41 16.87
CA TRP A 169 8.99 -0.73 17.30
C TRP A 169 9.96 -0.21 16.24
N GLN A 170 10.94 0.63 16.52
CA GLN A 170 11.27 1.28 17.80
C GLN A 170 11.51 2.79 17.60
N LEU A 171 11.60 3.54 18.69
CA LEU A 171 11.84 4.99 18.61
C LEU A 171 13.29 5.30 18.23
N ASN A 172 14.25 4.91 19.08
CA ASN A 172 15.65 5.34 19.02
C ASN A 172 16.62 4.16 18.91
N ASP A 173 17.89 4.47 18.64
CA ASP A 173 18.99 3.52 18.67
C ASP A 173 19.85 3.63 19.93
N VAL A 174 20.49 2.51 20.29
CA VAL A 174 21.51 2.45 21.35
C VAL A 174 22.94 2.47 20.79
N TRP A 175 23.10 2.27 19.48
CA TRP A 175 24.36 2.30 18.74
C TRP A 175 24.10 2.36 17.23
N ALA A 176 25.12 2.66 16.43
CA ALA A 176 24.99 2.70 14.96
C ALA A 176 24.87 1.30 14.36
N ALA A 177 23.67 0.92 13.92
CA ALA A 177 23.37 -0.36 13.29
C ALA A 177 22.09 -0.27 12.44
N PRO A 178 21.84 -1.23 11.52
CA PRO A 178 20.50 -1.44 10.95
C PRO A 178 19.54 -1.84 12.06
N THR A 179 18.45 -1.09 12.22
CA THR A 179 17.47 -1.29 13.29
C THR A 179 16.08 -0.83 12.84
N TRP A 180 15.09 -1.08 13.69
CA TRP A 180 13.72 -0.59 13.52
C TRP A 180 13.51 0.87 13.95
N SER A 181 14.58 1.57 14.35
CA SER A 181 14.47 2.92 14.89
C SER A 181 13.97 3.90 13.83
N SER A 182 13.25 4.92 14.28
CA SER A 182 12.95 6.12 13.48
C SER A 182 13.94 7.25 13.75
N ILE A 183 14.68 7.21 14.86
CA ILE A 183 15.73 8.16 15.25
C ILE A 183 17.03 7.36 15.46
N ASP A 184 18.11 7.76 14.80
CA ASP A 184 19.40 7.08 14.95
C ASP A 184 20.18 7.50 16.21
N ILE A 185 21.34 6.90 16.44
CA ILE A 185 22.18 7.14 17.64
C ILE A 185 22.69 8.57 17.75
N ASP A 186 22.81 9.27 16.62
CA ASP A 186 23.23 10.67 16.55
C ASP A 186 22.02 11.63 16.67
N LEU A 187 20.84 11.09 17.00
CA LEU A 187 19.56 11.79 17.08
C LEU A 187 19.05 12.34 15.74
N ASN A 188 19.57 11.83 14.62
CA ASN A 188 19.03 12.19 13.31
C ASN A 188 17.70 11.48 13.07
N TRP A 189 16.75 12.22 12.51
CA TRP A 189 15.48 11.65 12.09
C TRP A 189 15.67 10.85 10.79
N LYS A 190 15.30 9.57 10.81
CA LYS A 190 15.08 8.79 9.60
C LYS A 190 13.77 9.22 8.95
N MET A 191 13.56 8.85 7.68
CA MET A 191 12.31 9.15 6.96
C MET A 191 11.05 8.72 7.73
N ALA A 192 11.11 7.59 8.42
CA ALA A 192 10.01 7.07 9.22
C ALA A 192 9.54 8.04 10.32
N HIS A 193 10.44 8.85 10.92
CA HIS A 193 10.05 9.80 11.96
C HIS A 193 9.29 11.01 11.39
N TYR A 194 9.65 11.44 10.17
CA TYR A 194 8.91 12.48 9.46
C TYR A 194 7.51 11.99 9.06
N GLU A 195 7.40 10.74 8.59
CA GLU A 195 6.09 10.11 8.34
C GLU A 195 5.29 9.92 9.62
N ALA A 196 5.94 9.59 10.74
CA ALA A 196 5.24 9.45 12.02
C ALA A 196 4.51 10.71 12.43
N ARG A 197 5.08 11.89 12.20
CA ARG A 197 4.39 13.16 12.42
C ARG A 197 3.12 13.32 11.56
N ARG A 198 3.08 12.72 10.37
CA ARG A 198 1.94 12.76 9.44
C ARG A 198 0.89 11.73 9.82
N PHE A 199 1.26 10.46 9.90
CA PHE A 199 0.31 9.38 10.18
C PHE A 199 -0.13 9.32 11.65
N MET A 200 0.51 10.06 12.57
CA MET A 200 0.02 10.29 13.95
C MET A 200 -0.63 11.67 14.14
N ALA A 201 -0.86 12.43 13.07
CA ALA A 201 -1.53 13.73 13.20
C ALA A 201 -2.96 13.54 13.77
N PRO A 202 -3.49 14.49 14.57
CA PRO A 202 -4.81 14.35 15.20
C PRO A 202 -5.95 14.13 14.21
N VAL A 203 -5.82 14.63 12.98
CA VAL A 203 -6.77 14.39 11.90
C VAL A 203 -5.98 13.91 10.68
N ILE A 204 -6.35 12.76 10.12
CA ILE A 204 -5.73 12.21 8.91
C ILE A 204 -6.79 11.72 7.93
N VAL A 205 -6.43 11.72 6.65
CA VAL A 205 -7.18 11.07 5.58
C VAL A 205 -6.37 9.86 5.14
N VAL A 206 -6.96 8.68 5.23
CA VAL A 206 -6.36 7.41 4.84
C VAL A 206 -6.97 6.96 3.53
N LEU A 207 -6.13 6.72 2.52
CA LEU A 207 -6.52 6.09 1.26
C LEU A 207 -5.92 4.69 1.23
N TYR A 208 -6.74 3.69 0.94
CA TYR A 208 -6.30 2.29 0.90
C TYR A 208 -7.03 1.52 -0.19
N SER A 209 -6.38 0.50 -0.73
CA SER A 209 -6.96 -0.37 -1.76
C SER A 209 -7.89 -1.40 -1.11
N VAL A 210 -9.07 -1.57 -1.72
CA VAL A 210 -10.03 -2.63 -1.39
C VAL A 210 -10.35 -3.37 -2.68
N LYS A 211 -9.72 -4.53 -2.88
CA LYS A 211 -9.75 -5.26 -4.15
C LYS A 211 -9.26 -4.35 -5.29
N ASP A 212 -10.11 -4.08 -6.27
CA ASP A 212 -9.80 -3.25 -7.43
C ASP A 212 -10.20 -1.77 -7.23
N ASP A 213 -10.73 -1.40 -6.05
CA ASP A 213 -11.20 -0.05 -5.74
C ASP A 213 -10.32 0.65 -4.68
N ILE A 214 -10.53 1.97 -4.50
CA ILE A 214 -9.88 2.80 -3.48
C ILE A 214 -10.93 3.24 -2.46
N ALA A 215 -10.72 2.87 -1.20
CA ALA A 215 -11.50 3.35 -0.09
C ALA A 215 -10.80 4.54 0.60
N VAL A 216 -11.62 5.43 1.16
CA VAL A 216 -11.13 6.60 1.91
C VAL A 216 -11.73 6.59 3.31
N THR A 217 -10.92 6.91 4.31
CA THR A 217 -11.37 7.02 5.70
C THR A 217 -10.77 8.27 6.33
N VAL A 218 -11.59 9.03 7.05
CA VAL A 218 -11.09 10.17 7.84
C VAL A 218 -11.04 9.76 9.30
N VAL A 219 -9.86 9.92 9.93
CA VAL A 219 -9.67 9.68 11.36
C VAL A 219 -9.65 11.01 12.08
N ASN A 220 -10.42 11.12 13.16
CA ASN A 220 -10.48 12.30 14.03
C ASN A 220 -10.17 11.93 15.49
N ASP A 221 -8.94 12.17 15.94
CA ASP A 221 -8.51 12.02 17.34
C ASP A 221 -8.78 13.26 18.21
N LEU A 222 -9.39 14.31 17.66
CA LEU A 222 -9.81 15.45 18.48
C LEU A 222 -10.95 15.01 19.41
N THR A 223 -11.00 15.62 20.59
CA THR A 223 -12.12 15.46 21.53
C THR A 223 -13.39 16.20 21.06
N SER A 224 -13.26 17.01 20.01
CA SER A 224 -14.35 17.74 19.37
C SER A 224 -14.71 17.16 18.00
N LYS A 225 -16.00 17.16 17.70
CA LYS A 225 -16.55 16.86 16.36
C LYS A 225 -16.08 17.90 15.35
N ILE A 226 -15.61 17.46 14.19
CA ILE A 226 -15.36 18.31 13.03
C ILE A 226 -16.70 18.52 12.32
N LYS A 227 -17.05 19.76 11.98
CA LYS A 227 -18.31 20.09 11.29
C LYS A 227 -18.01 20.70 9.93
N LYS A 228 -18.80 20.32 8.91
CA LYS A 228 -18.73 20.88 7.55
C LYS A 228 -17.32 20.83 6.96
N ALA A 229 -16.72 19.64 6.92
CA ALA A 229 -15.43 19.43 6.28
C ALA A 229 -15.62 19.15 4.79
N THR A 230 -14.70 19.62 3.96
CA THR A 230 -14.64 19.22 2.55
C THR A 230 -13.45 18.29 2.37
N LEU A 231 -13.72 17.08 1.93
CA LEU A 231 -12.69 16.12 1.55
C LEU A 231 -12.45 16.21 0.05
N GLN A 232 -11.19 16.36 -0.35
CA GLN A 232 -10.78 16.41 -1.75
C GLN A 232 -9.85 15.23 -2.06
N VAL A 233 -10.13 14.53 -3.16
CA VAL A 233 -9.27 13.48 -3.70
C VAL A 233 -8.84 13.88 -5.11
N ASP A 234 -7.53 13.94 -5.32
CA ASP A 234 -6.93 14.32 -6.59
C ASP A 234 -6.16 13.14 -7.19
N MET A 235 -6.35 12.91 -8.49
CA MET A 235 -5.55 11.98 -9.28
C MET A 235 -4.59 12.75 -10.17
N PHE A 236 -3.33 12.35 -10.18
CA PHE A 236 -2.27 12.95 -11.01
C PHE A 236 -1.74 11.93 -12.00
N ALA A 237 -1.40 12.39 -13.20
CA ALA A 237 -0.62 11.61 -14.17
C ALA A 237 0.82 12.12 -14.21
N TRP A 238 1.79 11.21 -14.29
CA TRP A 238 3.22 11.55 -14.37
C TRP A 238 3.57 12.53 -15.50
N THR A 239 2.79 12.50 -16.59
CA THR A 239 2.95 13.36 -17.77
C THR A 239 2.33 14.76 -17.60
N ASN A 240 1.48 14.97 -16.60
CA ASN A 240 0.71 16.21 -16.42
C ASN A 240 1.31 17.14 -15.36
N GLY A 241 2.57 16.91 -14.97
CA GLY A 241 3.26 17.69 -13.95
C GLY A 241 2.50 17.68 -12.61
N PHE A 242 2.26 18.88 -12.05
CA PHE A 242 1.56 19.06 -10.77
C PHE A 242 0.08 19.40 -10.93
N GLN A 243 -0.51 19.20 -12.11
CA GLN A 243 -1.93 19.45 -12.33
C GLN A 243 -2.72 18.14 -12.22
N PRO A 244 -3.79 18.09 -11.42
CA PRO A 244 -4.62 16.90 -11.32
C PRO A 244 -5.31 16.64 -12.66
N ILE A 245 -5.36 15.38 -13.06
CA ILE A 245 -6.20 14.91 -14.19
C ILE A 245 -7.64 14.66 -13.75
N TYR A 246 -7.87 14.55 -12.44
CA TYR A 246 -9.18 14.40 -11.83
C TYR A 246 -9.16 14.94 -10.39
N THR A 247 -10.25 15.59 -9.99
CA THR A 247 -10.47 16.11 -8.63
C THR A 247 -11.91 15.80 -8.24
N GLU A 248 -12.08 15.14 -7.10
CA GLU A 248 -13.39 14.89 -6.49
C GLU A 248 -13.50 15.60 -5.16
N ARG A 249 -14.68 16.16 -4.85
CA ARG A 249 -14.92 16.85 -3.58
C ARG A 249 -16.20 16.37 -2.94
N LYS A 250 -16.09 15.88 -1.70
CA LYS A 250 -17.24 15.48 -0.90
C LYS A 250 -17.36 16.36 0.34
N LEU A 251 -18.54 16.93 0.54
CA LEU A 251 -18.89 17.59 1.79
C LEU A 251 -19.22 16.51 2.83
N ILE A 252 -18.61 16.62 4.00
CA ILE A 252 -18.85 15.77 5.16
C ILE A 252 -19.47 16.65 6.24
N ASP A 253 -20.74 16.40 6.55
CA ASP A 253 -21.51 17.22 7.48
C ASP A 253 -20.87 17.25 8.87
N ALA A 254 -20.45 16.10 9.36
CA ALA A 254 -19.77 15.95 10.63
C ALA A 254 -18.89 14.71 10.64
N ILE A 255 -17.75 14.80 11.33
CA ILE A 255 -16.90 13.67 11.68
C ILE A 255 -16.82 13.65 13.20
N ASP A 256 -17.33 12.58 13.81
CA ASP A 256 -17.41 12.46 15.28
C ASP A 256 -16.02 12.58 15.93
N SER A 257 -16.00 13.01 17.20
CA SER A 257 -14.76 13.00 17.98
C SER A 257 -14.33 11.58 18.28
N LEU A 258 -13.02 11.36 18.34
CA LEU A 258 -12.43 10.07 18.67
C LEU A 258 -13.00 8.92 17.80
N SER A 259 -13.18 9.17 16.50
CA SER A 259 -13.71 8.20 15.54
C SER A 259 -12.85 8.09 14.29
N ALA A 260 -13.14 7.07 13.49
CA ALA A 260 -12.76 6.95 12.10
C ALA A 260 -14.03 6.70 11.28
N GLU A 261 -14.18 7.43 10.18
CA GLU A 261 -15.37 7.39 9.34
C GLU A 261 -14.97 7.07 7.90
N ALA A 262 -15.48 5.95 7.39
CA ALA A 262 -15.31 5.59 5.99
C ALA A 262 -16.14 6.56 5.13
N VAL A 263 -15.47 7.21 4.18
CA VAL A 263 -16.09 8.15 3.26
C VAL A 263 -16.21 7.47 1.92
N ASP A 264 -17.45 7.21 1.53
CA ASP A 264 -17.74 6.60 0.25
C ASP A 264 -17.51 7.59 -0.91
N PHE A 265 -16.56 7.30 -1.77
CA PHE A 265 -16.28 8.02 -3.02
C PHE A 265 -16.87 7.31 -4.24
N ASN A 266 -17.97 6.56 -4.11
CA ASN A 266 -18.76 5.97 -5.20
C ASN A 266 -19.16 7.02 -6.25
N VAL A 267 -18.21 7.35 -7.13
CA VAL A 267 -18.30 8.37 -8.18
C VAL A 267 -17.85 7.77 -9.52
N LEU A 268 -17.26 6.56 -9.52
CA LEU A 268 -17.02 5.84 -10.77
C LEU A 268 -18.36 5.38 -11.35
N GLY A 269 -18.61 5.81 -12.59
CA GLY A 269 -19.82 5.46 -13.31
C GLY A 269 -19.88 3.96 -13.57
N GLU A 270 -21.09 3.39 -13.58
CA GLU A 270 -21.29 2.09 -14.21
C GLU A 270 -20.95 2.23 -15.68
N VAL A 271 -20.15 1.30 -16.19
CA VAL A 271 -19.82 1.23 -17.61
C VAL A 271 -20.61 0.11 -18.24
N SER A 272 -21.22 0.38 -19.39
CA SER A 272 -22.03 -0.59 -20.11
C SER A 272 -21.88 -0.43 -21.62
N ILE A 273 -22.04 -1.53 -22.35
CA ILE A 273 -22.16 -1.49 -23.80
C ILE A 273 -23.64 -1.25 -24.10
N THR A 274 -23.94 -0.09 -24.68
CA THR A 274 -25.34 0.28 -24.98
C THR A 274 -25.75 -0.12 -26.39
N ARG A 275 -24.78 -0.28 -27.31
CA ARG A 275 -25.04 -0.67 -28.69
C ARG A 275 -23.88 -1.46 -29.29
N VAL A 276 -24.21 -2.48 -30.06
CA VAL A 276 -23.28 -3.25 -30.91
C VAL A 276 -23.86 -3.32 -32.31
N GLU A 277 -23.07 -2.97 -33.32
CA GLU A 277 -23.47 -2.96 -34.73
C GLU A 277 -22.43 -3.66 -35.61
N LYS A 278 -22.86 -4.65 -36.41
CA LYS A 278 -22.01 -5.29 -37.41
C LYS A 278 -21.90 -4.35 -38.62
N VAL A 279 -20.75 -3.73 -38.80
CA VAL A 279 -20.49 -2.82 -39.93
C VAL A 279 -20.28 -3.63 -41.22
N ASN A 280 -19.55 -4.74 -41.13
CA ASN A 280 -19.36 -5.74 -42.19
C ASN A 280 -18.86 -7.07 -41.58
N ASP A 281 -18.58 -8.08 -42.40
CA ASP A 281 -18.14 -9.42 -41.95
C ASP A 281 -16.85 -9.45 -41.13
N LEU A 282 -16.07 -8.36 -41.14
CA LEU A 282 -14.81 -8.25 -40.41
C LEU A 282 -14.79 -7.11 -39.39
N THR A 283 -15.89 -6.36 -39.21
CA THR A 283 -15.87 -5.14 -38.39
C THR A 283 -17.15 -4.97 -37.58
N TYR A 284 -16.99 -4.74 -36.28
CA TYR A 284 -18.07 -4.41 -35.34
C TYR A 284 -17.81 -3.05 -34.70
N SER A 285 -18.85 -2.22 -34.57
CA SER A 285 -18.81 -0.96 -33.82
C SER A 285 -19.55 -1.14 -32.50
N LEU A 286 -18.94 -0.69 -31.41
CA LEU A 286 -19.48 -0.75 -30.06
C LEU A 286 -19.60 0.67 -29.51
N THR A 287 -20.75 0.98 -28.94
CA THR A 287 -20.96 2.20 -28.16
C THR A 287 -20.90 1.84 -26.68
N VAL A 288 -19.96 2.45 -25.98
CA VAL A 288 -19.77 2.30 -24.54
C VAL A 288 -20.29 3.54 -23.85
N ASN A 289 -21.10 3.37 -22.81
CA ASN A 289 -21.64 4.44 -21.99
C ASN A 289 -21.09 4.34 -20.57
N ALA A 290 -20.87 5.49 -19.94
CA ALA A 290 -20.55 5.58 -18.53
C ALA A 290 -21.46 6.61 -17.83
N THR A 291 -22.01 6.24 -16.66
CA THR A 291 -22.89 7.14 -15.89
C THR A 291 -22.15 8.29 -15.20
N SER A 292 -20.82 8.19 -15.12
CA SER A 292 -19.87 9.16 -14.56
C SER A 292 -18.47 8.77 -15.09
N LEU A 293 -17.41 9.42 -14.60
CA LEU A 293 -16.03 9.07 -14.94
C LEU A 293 -15.78 7.56 -14.76
N SER A 294 -15.16 6.90 -15.75
CA SER A 294 -14.85 5.47 -15.69
C SER A 294 -13.42 5.18 -16.18
N PRO A 295 -12.41 5.23 -15.28
CA PRO A 295 -11.01 4.91 -15.58
C PRO A 295 -10.81 3.44 -15.94
N TYR A 296 -9.86 3.20 -16.87
CA TYR A 296 -9.47 1.85 -17.31
C TYR A 296 -10.66 0.98 -17.76
N THR A 297 -11.56 1.58 -18.53
CA THR A 297 -12.64 0.86 -19.20
C THR A 297 -12.07 -0.19 -20.14
N TRP A 298 -12.40 -1.45 -19.89
CA TRP A 298 -11.90 -2.62 -20.62
C TRP A 298 -13.04 -3.36 -21.30
N ILE A 299 -12.90 -3.58 -22.61
CA ILE A 299 -13.83 -4.34 -23.45
C ILE A 299 -13.23 -5.73 -23.72
N SER A 300 -14.05 -6.76 -23.55
CA SER A 300 -13.70 -8.17 -23.74
C SER A 300 -14.69 -8.86 -24.68
N VAL A 301 -14.25 -9.94 -25.33
CA VAL A 301 -15.09 -10.81 -26.18
C VAL A 301 -14.99 -12.23 -25.67
N SER A 302 -16.13 -12.87 -25.42
CA SER A 302 -16.19 -14.22 -24.83
C SER A 302 -15.82 -15.33 -25.82
N LYS A 303 -16.08 -15.13 -27.13
CA LYS A 303 -15.70 -16.06 -28.19
C LYS A 303 -14.25 -15.88 -28.62
N PRO A 304 -13.51 -16.97 -28.93
CA PRO A 304 -12.19 -16.85 -29.54
C PRO A 304 -12.26 -16.09 -30.87
N PHE A 305 -11.43 -15.06 -31.00
CA PHE A 305 -11.32 -14.26 -32.21
C PHE A 305 -9.85 -13.95 -32.51
N LEU A 306 -9.56 -13.59 -33.77
CA LEU A 306 -8.26 -13.06 -34.16
C LEU A 306 -8.48 -11.66 -34.71
N GLY A 307 -8.14 -10.63 -33.92
CA GLY A 307 -8.49 -9.24 -34.22
C GLY A 307 -7.91 -8.25 -33.23
N TRP A 308 -8.32 -6.98 -33.33
CA TRP A 308 -7.95 -5.91 -32.39
C TRP A 308 -9.06 -4.85 -32.28
N PHE A 309 -9.17 -4.21 -31.11
CA PHE A 309 -10.00 -3.03 -30.92
C PHE A 309 -9.25 -1.76 -31.35
N SER A 310 -9.97 -0.75 -31.83
CA SER A 310 -9.41 0.57 -32.16
C SER A 310 -8.89 1.31 -30.92
N ASP A 311 -9.48 1.02 -29.75
CA ASP A 311 -9.07 1.54 -28.44
C ASP A 311 -9.54 0.57 -27.34
N ASN A 312 -8.77 0.39 -26.27
CA ASN A 312 -9.14 -0.43 -25.11
C ASN A 312 -8.30 0.01 -23.89
N ALA A 313 -8.73 -0.30 -22.67
CA ALA A 313 -8.12 0.19 -21.43
C ALA A 313 -8.09 1.72 -21.29
N PHE A 314 -9.08 2.43 -21.84
CA PHE A 314 -9.15 3.88 -21.83
C PHE A 314 -9.95 4.42 -20.64
N THR A 315 -9.75 5.70 -20.30
CA THR A 315 -10.60 6.40 -19.33
C THR A 315 -11.79 7.04 -20.05
N MET A 316 -13.01 6.69 -19.63
CA MET A 316 -14.23 7.37 -20.05
C MET A 316 -14.35 8.70 -19.31
N THR A 317 -13.99 9.79 -19.98
CA THR A 317 -14.18 11.18 -19.52
C THR A 317 -15.45 11.81 -20.08
N GLU A 318 -16.08 11.15 -21.04
CA GLU A 318 -17.32 11.55 -21.69
C GLU A 318 -18.38 10.47 -21.44
N PRO A 319 -19.68 10.82 -21.44
CA PRO A 319 -20.75 9.86 -21.16
C PRO A 319 -20.84 8.71 -22.15
N GLU A 320 -20.35 8.90 -23.38
CA GLU A 320 -20.45 7.91 -24.46
C GLU A 320 -19.17 7.93 -25.32
N LYS A 321 -18.71 6.75 -25.74
CA LYS A 321 -17.56 6.59 -26.64
C LYS A 321 -17.76 5.40 -27.57
N SER A 322 -17.45 5.59 -28.85
CA SER A 322 -17.50 4.52 -29.85
C SER A 322 -16.14 3.88 -30.07
N VAL A 323 -16.10 2.55 -30.10
CA VAL A 323 -14.90 1.73 -30.30
C VAL A 323 -15.19 0.68 -31.36
N THR A 324 -14.21 0.37 -32.22
CA THR A 324 -14.38 -0.58 -33.32
C THR A 324 -13.53 -1.83 -33.09
N LEU A 325 -14.12 -3.02 -33.27
CA LEU A 325 -13.41 -4.29 -33.33
C LEU A 325 -13.16 -4.69 -34.80
N HIS A 326 -11.90 -4.95 -35.14
CA HIS A 326 -11.47 -5.46 -36.45
C HIS A 326 -11.05 -6.92 -36.36
N LEU A 327 -11.62 -7.78 -37.23
CA LEU A 327 -11.34 -9.21 -37.29
C LEU A 327 -10.47 -9.55 -38.51
N ARG A 328 -9.59 -10.55 -38.36
CA ARG A 328 -8.80 -11.12 -39.47
C ARG A 328 -9.57 -12.21 -40.24
N LYS A 329 -10.59 -12.80 -39.61
CA LYS A 329 -11.46 -13.82 -40.20
C LYS A 329 -12.90 -13.58 -39.71
N PRO A 330 -13.93 -13.87 -40.51
CA PRO A 330 -15.31 -13.70 -40.07
C PRO A 330 -15.61 -14.55 -38.83
N VAL A 331 -16.23 -13.92 -37.82
CA VAL A 331 -16.76 -14.57 -36.62
C VAL A 331 -18.11 -13.93 -36.34
N GLU A 332 -19.16 -14.75 -36.20
CA GLU A 332 -20.50 -14.25 -35.85
C GLU A 332 -20.56 -13.93 -34.35
N LEU A 333 -20.54 -12.62 -34.05
CA LEU A 333 -20.65 -12.04 -32.71
C LEU A 333 -22.01 -11.37 -32.51
N THR A 334 -22.53 -11.49 -31.29
CA THR A 334 -23.75 -10.84 -30.78
C THR A 334 -23.39 -9.90 -29.63
N ASP A 335 -24.32 -9.03 -29.24
CA ASP A 335 -24.21 -8.16 -28.06
C ASP A 335 -23.79 -8.91 -26.79
N LYS A 336 -24.31 -10.12 -26.57
CA LYS A 336 -23.98 -10.98 -25.42
C LYS A 336 -22.55 -11.52 -25.43
N ASP A 337 -21.88 -11.47 -26.57
CA ASP A 337 -20.49 -11.92 -26.67
C ASP A 337 -19.50 -10.86 -26.16
N PHE A 338 -19.97 -9.63 -25.88
CA PHE A 338 -19.13 -8.54 -25.38
C PHE A 338 -19.37 -8.24 -23.91
N GLY A 339 -18.28 -8.07 -23.16
CA GLY A 339 -18.31 -7.58 -21.77
C GLY A 339 -17.52 -6.29 -21.64
N VAL A 340 -18.00 -5.36 -20.81
CA VAL A 340 -17.24 -4.17 -20.43
C VAL A 340 -17.17 -4.05 -18.91
N CYS A 341 -16.03 -3.60 -18.42
CA CYS A 341 -15.80 -3.32 -17.02
C CYS A 341 -14.87 -2.12 -16.89
N ASN A 342 -14.68 -1.60 -15.68
CA ASN A 342 -13.73 -0.54 -15.38
C ASN A 342 -12.97 -0.85 -14.09
N LEU A 343 -12.18 0.11 -13.59
CA LEU A 343 -11.42 -0.05 -12.36
C LEU A 343 -12.26 -0.58 -11.19
N ARG A 344 -13.54 -0.20 -11.09
CA ARG A 344 -14.43 -0.61 -9.98
C ARG A 344 -14.81 -2.10 -10.02
N ASN A 345 -14.94 -2.68 -11.22
CA ASN A 345 -15.60 -3.99 -11.39
C ASN A 345 -14.90 -4.98 -12.34
N CYS A 346 -13.75 -4.64 -12.91
CA CYS A 346 -12.96 -5.60 -13.69
C CYS A 346 -12.32 -6.67 -12.78
N GLY A 347 -12.47 -7.96 -13.12
CA GLY A 347 -11.80 -9.07 -12.42
C GLY A 347 -12.53 -9.61 -11.18
N VAL A 348 -13.73 -9.12 -10.88
CA VAL A 348 -14.53 -9.48 -9.70
C VAL A 348 -15.42 -10.72 -9.94
N HIS A 349 -14.98 -11.68 -10.78
CA HIS A 349 -15.76 -12.87 -11.15
C HIS A 349 -15.28 -14.15 -10.48
#